data_AF-D6SR10-F1
#
_entry.id   AF-D6SR10-F1
#
_cell.length_a   1.000
_cell.length_b   1.000
_cell.length_c   1.000
_cell.angle_alpha   90.00
_cell.angle_beta   90.00
_cell.angle_gamma   90.00
#
_symmetry.space_group_name_H-M   'P 1'
#
loop_
_entity.id
_entity.type
_entity.pdbx_description
1 polymer ?
#
loop_
_entity_poly.entity_id
_entity_poly.type
_entity_poly.pdbx_seq_one_letter_code
_entity_poly.pdbx_strand_id
1 'polypeptide(L)'
;MQTDKNNKNVSIYEASEFWDEHDFGEFDDVEETYEIQFSLKKKKYVGIDQDLYDCIKNKARELQKPEEALINEWLSEKAGM
;
A
#
# COMPACT_ATOMS: atom_id res chain seq x y z
N MET A 1 -13.18 -25.11 15.37
CA MET A 1 -13.65 -25.57 14.04
C MET A 1 -13.63 -24.37 13.12
N GLN A 2 -12.84 -24.43 12.05
CA GLN A 2 -12.87 -23.46 10.96
C GLN A 2 -14.25 -23.50 10.30
N THR A 3 -14.83 -22.35 10.00
CA THR A 3 -15.79 -22.22 8.89
C THR A 3 -15.44 -21.00 8.07
N ASP A 4 -15.47 -21.23 6.77
CA ASP A 4 -14.93 -20.44 5.71
C ASP A 4 -15.54 -19.05 5.56
N LYS A 5 -14.68 -18.16 5.07
CA LYS A 5 -14.94 -16.88 4.42
C LYS A 5 -16.25 -16.91 3.62
N ASN A 6 -17.32 -16.38 4.21
CA ASN A 6 -18.44 -15.89 3.44
C ASN A 6 -18.04 -14.54 2.87
N ASN A 7 -17.51 -14.56 1.65
CA ASN A 7 -17.14 -13.38 0.87
C ASN A 7 -18.43 -12.66 0.43
N LYS A 8 -19.19 -12.13 1.40
CA LYS A 8 -20.27 -11.19 1.13
C LYS A 8 -19.57 -9.95 0.59
N ASN A 9 -19.82 -9.64 -0.68
CA ASN A 9 -19.37 -8.41 -1.31
C ASN A 9 -20.21 -7.27 -0.72
N VAL A 10 -19.96 -6.94 0.55
CA VAL A 10 -20.63 -5.84 1.24
C VAL A 10 -20.04 -4.58 0.64
N SER A 11 -20.90 -3.75 0.06
CA SER A 11 -20.52 -2.45 -0.45
C SER A 11 -19.92 -1.61 0.68
N ILE A 12 -18.97 -0.74 0.36
CA ILE A 12 -18.42 0.20 1.34
C ILE A 12 -19.52 1.05 2.01
N TYR A 13 -20.61 1.33 1.28
CA TYR A 13 -21.76 2.06 1.80
C TYR A 13 -22.56 1.22 2.81
N GLU A 14 -22.84 -0.04 2.50
CA GLU A 14 -23.56 -0.95 3.41
C GLU A 14 -22.75 -1.20 4.69
N ALA A 15 -21.41 -1.29 4.58
CA ALA A 15 -20.53 -1.39 5.73
C ALA A 15 -20.52 -0.09 6.57
N SER A 16 -20.59 1.08 5.92
CA SER A 16 -20.69 2.37 6.62
C SER A 16 -21.99 2.50 7.40
N GLU A 17 -23.13 2.21 6.75
CA GLU A 17 -24.45 2.28 7.40
C GLU A 17 -24.55 1.34 8.61
N PHE A 18 -23.95 0.14 8.51
CA PHE A 18 -23.87 -0.79 9.64
C PHE A 18 -23.12 -0.21 10.84
N TRP A 19 -21.97 0.44 10.62
CA TRP A 19 -21.17 1.04 11.70
C TRP A 19 -21.66 2.41 12.17
N ASP A 20 -22.56 3.06 11.42
CA ASP A 20 -23.28 4.25 11.91
C ASP A 20 -24.33 3.88 12.97
N GLU A 21 -24.88 2.66 12.90
CA GLU A 21 -25.92 2.16 13.81
C GLU A 21 -25.38 1.27 14.95
N HIS A 22 -24.18 0.70 14.82
CA HIS A 22 -23.56 -0.21 15.79
C HIS A 22 -22.26 0.33 16.39
N ASP A 23 -22.13 0.27 17.73
CA ASP A 23 -20.86 0.58 18.41
C ASP A 23 -19.92 -0.65 18.38
N PHE A 24 -18.61 -0.40 18.25
CA PHE A 24 -17.58 -1.45 18.35
C PHE A 24 -17.64 -2.21 19.68
N GLY A 25 -18.06 -1.55 20.76
CA GLY A 25 -18.20 -2.16 22.08
C GLY A 25 -19.36 -3.16 22.21
N GLU A 26 -20.25 -3.27 21.21
CA GLU A 26 -21.34 -4.24 21.19
C GLU A 26 -20.88 -5.67 20.83
N PHE A 27 -19.64 -5.81 20.35
CA PHE A 27 -19.08 -7.08 19.89
C PHE A 27 -17.97 -7.54 20.84
N ASP A 28 -18.26 -8.57 21.65
CA ASP A 28 -17.30 -9.17 22.60
C ASP A 28 -16.06 -9.81 21.94
N ASP A 29 -16.10 -10.01 20.61
CA ASP A 29 -15.03 -10.62 19.82
C ASP A 29 -14.09 -9.58 19.17
N VAL A 30 -14.29 -8.28 19.41
CA VAL A 30 -13.49 -7.21 18.82
C VAL A 30 -12.36 -6.81 19.77
N GLU A 31 -11.13 -7.22 19.45
CA GLU A 31 -9.93 -6.76 20.14
C GLU A 31 -9.41 -5.45 19.52
N GLU A 32 -9.10 -4.47 20.37
CA GLU A 32 -8.42 -3.24 19.95
C GLU A 32 -7.06 -3.60 19.33
N THR A 33 -6.88 -3.32 18.04
CA THR A 33 -5.65 -3.65 17.31
C THR A 33 -4.61 -2.56 17.54
N TYR A 34 -3.63 -2.83 18.42
CA TYR A 34 -2.61 -1.86 18.81
C TYR A 34 -1.40 -1.76 17.86
N GLU A 35 -1.26 -2.62 16.85
CA GLU A 35 -0.09 -2.65 15.96
C GLU A 35 -0.41 -2.28 14.50
N ILE A 36 -0.86 -1.05 14.27
CA ILE A 36 -0.77 -0.47 12.92
C ILE A 36 0.54 0.31 12.82
N GLN A 37 1.61 -0.37 12.40
CA GLN A 37 2.91 0.25 12.18
C GLN A 37 2.92 1.01 10.84
N PHE A 38 2.70 2.32 10.88
CA PHE A 38 2.89 3.17 9.72
C PHE A 38 4.38 3.42 9.47
N SER A 39 4.95 2.81 8.43
CA SER A 39 6.32 3.15 7.96
C SER A 39 6.29 4.45 7.14
N LEU A 40 6.10 5.59 7.82
CA LEU A 40 6.13 6.91 7.19
C LEU A 40 7.58 7.32 6.88
N LYS A 41 8.11 6.86 5.75
CA LYS A 41 9.41 7.31 5.24
C LYS A 41 9.25 8.67 4.58
N LYS A 42 10.06 9.66 5.00
CA LYS A 42 10.13 10.97 4.34
C LYS A 42 10.67 10.78 2.91
N LYS A 43 9.82 10.94 1.91
CA LYS A 43 10.20 10.93 0.48
C LYS A 43 10.48 12.35 0.01
N LYS A 44 11.52 12.51 -0.82
CA LYS A 44 11.73 13.73 -1.60
C LYS A 44 11.34 13.44 -3.05
N TYR A 45 10.53 14.31 -3.64
CA TYR A 45 10.18 14.24 -5.05
C TYR A 45 11.16 15.08 -5.86
N VAL A 46 11.69 14.47 -6.93
CA VAL A 46 12.59 15.10 -7.89
C VAL A 46 11.96 15.01 -9.27
N GLY A 47 12.11 16.05 -10.07
CA GLY A 47 11.68 16.02 -11.46
C GLY A 47 12.60 15.12 -12.28
N ILE A 48 12.02 14.22 -13.05
CA ILE A 48 12.72 13.40 -14.05
C ILE A 48 12.12 13.77 -15.40
N ASP A 49 12.98 13.93 -16.40
CA ASP A 49 12.54 14.16 -17.77
C ASP A 49 11.64 13.01 -18.26
N GLN A 50 10.61 13.33 -19.05
CA GLN A 50 9.58 12.37 -19.46
C GLN A 50 10.16 11.24 -20.32
N ASP A 51 11.01 11.57 -21.30
CA ASP A 51 11.60 10.58 -22.21
C ASP A 51 12.57 9.66 -21.45
N LEU A 52 13.27 10.23 -20.48
CA LEU A 52 14.12 9.46 -19.56
C LEU A 52 13.29 8.52 -18.67
N TYR A 53 12.16 8.98 -18.14
CA TYR A 53 11.26 8.16 -17.33
C TYR A 53 10.70 6.97 -18.12
N ASP A 54 10.29 7.20 -19.38
CA ASP A 54 9.77 6.13 -20.23
C ASP A 54 10.84 5.06 -20.53
N CYS A 55 12.10 5.47 -20.68
CA CYS A 55 13.24 4.56 -20.80
C CYS A 55 13.46 3.74 -19.51
N ILE A 56 13.37 4.38 -18.33
CA ILE A 56 13.48 3.72 -17.02
C ILE A 56 12.36 2.69 -16.85
N LYS A 57 11.13 3.07 -17.20
CA LYS A 57 9.94 2.23 -17.12
C LYS A 57 10.07 0.96 -17.95
N ASN A 58 10.57 1.07 -19.19
CA ASN A 58 10.81 -0.09 -20.03
C ASN A 58 11.84 -1.04 -19.40
N LYS A 59 12.94 -0.52 -18.86
CA LYS A 59 13.95 -1.31 -18.14
C LYS A 59 13.41 -1.96 -16.86
N ALA A 60 12.57 -1.25 -16.10
CA ALA A 60 11.94 -1.78 -14.89
C ALA A 60 11.04 -2.98 -15.22
N ARG A 61 10.29 -2.89 -16.33
CA ARG A 61 9.45 -3.98 -16.84
C ARG A 61 10.28 -5.20 -17.27
N GLU A 62 11.38 -4.99 -17.99
CA GLU A 62 12.30 -6.06 -18.37
C GLU A 62 12.90 -6.78 -17.16
N LEU A 63 13.22 -6.03 -16.11
CA LEU A 63 13.79 -6.53 -14.86
C LEU A 63 12.74 -7.04 -13.86
N GLN A 64 11.44 -6.96 -14.18
CA GLN A 64 10.33 -7.28 -13.28
C GLN A 64 10.43 -6.58 -11.91
N LYS A 65 10.96 -5.35 -11.90
CA LYS A 65 11.11 -4.52 -10.70
C LYS A 65 10.15 -3.33 -10.76
N PRO A 66 9.71 -2.81 -9.61
CA PRO A 66 9.01 -1.53 -9.56
C PRO A 66 9.90 -0.40 -10.07
N GLU A 67 9.30 0.54 -10.80
CA GLU A 67 9.97 1.73 -11.35
C GLU A 67 10.70 2.54 -10.26
N GLU A 68 10.01 2.83 -9.15
CA GLU A 68 10.59 3.50 -7.97
C GLU A 68 11.78 2.72 -7.37
N ALA A 69 11.73 1.39 -7.36
CA ALA A 69 12.80 0.57 -6.80
C ALA A 69 14.07 0.65 -7.66
N LEU A 70 13.92 0.56 -8.98
CA LEU A 70 15.02 0.68 -9.93
C LEU A 70 15.67 2.08 -9.89
N ILE A 71 14.85 3.13 -9.81
CA ILE A 71 15.33 4.51 -9.70
C ILE A 71 16.15 4.69 -8.42
N ASN A 72 15.66 4.20 -7.29
CA ASN A 72 16.37 4.30 -6.02
C ASN A 72 17.68 3.49 -6.02
N GLU A 73 17.71 2.31 -6.64
CA GLU A 73 18.91 1.48 -6.78
C GLU A 73 20.00 2.25 -7.56
N TRP A 74 19.67 2.78 -8.74
CA TRP A 74 20.63 3.55 -9.54
C TRP A 74 21.08 4.85 -8.88
N LEU A 75 20.17 5.56 -8.21
CA LEU A 75 20.54 6.76 -7.47
C LEU A 75 21.45 6.43 -6.29
N SER A 76 21.22 5.31 -5.59
CA SER A 76 22.05 4.86 -4.48
C SER A 76 23.46 4.50 -4.96
N GLU A 77 23.56 3.72 -6.05
CA GLU A 77 24.84 3.37 -6.69
C GLU A 77 25.64 4.60 -7.09
N LYS A 78 24.99 5.65 -7.62
CA LYS A 78 25.65 6.89 -8.03
C LYS A 78 25.98 7.82 -6.88
N ALA A 79 25.15 7.84 -5.84
CA ALA A 79 25.41 8.60 -4.63
C ALA A 79 26.46 7.94 -3.72
N GLY A 80 26.80 6.66 -3.98
CA GLY A 80 27.75 5.89 -3.16
C GLY A 80 27.15 5.41 -1.83
N MET A 81 25.83 5.17 -1.79
CA MET A 81 25.15 4.53 -0.66
C MET A 81 25.10 3.01 -0.81
#